data_AF-A0A9X0D0Y0-F1
#
_entry.id   AF-A0A9X0D0Y0-F1
#
_cell.length_a   1.000
_cell.length_b   1.000
_cell.length_c   1.000
_cell.angle_alpha   90.00
_cell.angle_beta   90.00
_cell.angle_gamma   90.00
#
_symmetry.space_group_name_H-M   'P 1'
#
loop_
_entity.id
_entity.type
_entity.pdbx_description
1 polymer ?
#
loop_
_entity_poly.entity_id
_entity_poly.type
_entity_poly.pdbx_seq_one_letter_code
_entity_poly.pdbx_strand_id
1 'polypeptide(L)'
;MERSEEVCCARFENLRRFIDRRLQIVLRDTDSPESGGPGENGEAVHNNKDDPAEASKEKEGYKKYSFNELASVKISLERAIPDNRPRQCLSLKYPTHLPSTSVVIIFHNEAWSTLFTYSIHSFSAIATGIFERNNFGG
;
A
#
# COMPACT_ATOMS: atom_id res chain seq x y z
N MET A 1 1.10 13.62 -34.10
CA MET A 1 0.43 13.56 -32.80
C MET A 1 0.21 12.12 -32.34
N GLU A 2 -0.02 11.18 -33.27
CA GLU A 2 -0.24 9.76 -32.93
C GLU A 2 1.00 9.01 -32.40
N ARG A 3 2.21 9.34 -32.89
CA ARG A 3 3.46 8.66 -32.42
C ARG A 3 3.82 8.91 -30.95
N SER A 4 3.35 10.00 -30.33
CA SER A 4 3.61 10.27 -28.91
C SER A 4 2.68 9.47 -28.00
N GLU A 5 1.45 9.20 -28.44
CA GLU A 5 0.48 8.41 -27.67
C GLU A 5 0.86 6.92 -27.66
N GLU A 6 1.32 6.36 -28.78
CA GLU A 6 1.82 4.98 -28.83
C GLU A 6 3.04 4.74 -27.93
N VAL A 7 3.99 5.68 -27.91
CA VAL A 7 5.17 5.59 -27.03
C VAL A 7 4.77 5.71 -25.56
N CYS A 8 3.78 6.54 -25.24
CA CYS A 8 3.27 6.66 -23.87
C CYS A 8 2.53 5.39 -23.45
N CYS A 9 1.62 4.86 -24.28
CA CYS A 9 0.92 3.60 -24.03
C CYS A 9 1.87 2.42 -23.86
N ALA A 10 2.88 2.28 -24.74
CA ALA A 10 3.87 1.22 -24.62
C ALA A 10 4.69 1.34 -23.31
N ARG A 11 5.00 2.56 -22.86
CA ARG A 11 5.66 2.79 -21.56
C ARG A 11 4.74 2.45 -20.39
N PHE A 12 3.45 2.79 -20.47
CA PHE A 12 2.46 2.42 -19.47
C PHE A 12 2.23 0.91 -19.39
N GLU A 13 2.16 0.19 -20.52
CA GLU A 13 2.06 -1.28 -20.52
C GLU A 13 3.31 -1.95 -19.97
N ASN A 14 4.50 -1.45 -20.33
CA ASN A 14 5.76 -1.96 -19.78
C ASN A 14 5.83 -1.71 -18.27
N LEU A 15 5.39 -0.53 -17.81
CA LEU A 15 5.28 -0.21 -16.39
C LEU A 15 4.27 -1.14 -15.70
N ARG A 16 3.10 -1.36 -16.28
CA ARG A 16 2.09 -2.30 -15.77
C ARG A 16 2.65 -3.72 -15.66
N ARG A 17 3.28 -4.26 -16.71
CA ARG A 17 3.92 -5.60 -16.64
C ARG A 17 5.07 -5.65 -15.63
N PHE A 18 5.79 -4.55 -15.45
CA PHE A 18 6.85 -4.45 -14.46
C PHE A 18 6.27 -4.47 -13.03
N ILE A 19 5.22 -3.70 -12.79
CA ILE A 19 4.44 -3.65 -11.55
C ILE A 19 3.85 -5.04 -11.26
N ASP A 20 3.20 -5.69 -12.23
CA ASP A 20 2.59 -7.02 -12.07
C ASP A 20 3.62 -8.10 -11.70
N ARG A 21 4.79 -8.10 -12.37
CA ARG A 21 5.88 -9.04 -12.03
C ARG A 21 6.46 -8.79 -10.65
N ARG A 22 6.59 -7.54 -10.24
CA ARG A 22 7.12 -7.18 -8.91
C ARG A 22 6.10 -7.43 -7.81
N LEU A 23 4.81 -7.21 -8.06
CA LEU A 23 3.71 -7.62 -7.18
C LEU A 23 3.77 -9.12 -6.89
N GLN A 24 3.96 -9.96 -7.91
CA GLN A 24 4.09 -11.40 -7.71
C GLN A 24 5.31 -11.81 -6.87
N ILE A 25 6.37 -10.99 -6.84
CA ILE A 25 7.54 -11.23 -5.98
C ILE A 25 7.22 -10.82 -4.54
N VAL A 26 6.63 -9.64 -4.33
CA VAL A 26 6.29 -9.16 -2.98
C VAL A 26 5.20 -10.04 -2.33
N LEU A 27 4.17 -10.42 -3.09
CA LEU A 27 3.09 -11.30 -2.63
C LEU A 27 3.53 -12.74 -2.34
N ARG A 28 4.72 -13.16 -2.81
CA ARG A 28 5.29 -14.48 -2.50
C ARG A 28 6.06 -14.50 -1.19
N ASP A 29 6.58 -13.34 -0.76
CA ASP A 29 7.35 -13.20 0.48
C ASP A 29 6.45 -12.79 1.66
N THR A 30 5.23 -12.31 1.42
CA THR A 30 4.20 -12.18 2.44
C THR A 30 3.52 -13.53 2.63
N ASP A 31 4.03 -14.33 3.57
CA ASP A 31 3.23 -15.41 4.13
C ASP A 31 1.86 -14.85 4.54
N SER A 32 0.83 -15.68 4.40
CA SER A 32 -0.58 -15.41 4.71
C SER A 32 -0.78 -14.40 5.85
N PRO A 33 -1.80 -13.53 5.83
CA PRO A 33 -2.05 -12.54 6.89
C PRO A 33 -2.19 -13.25 8.24
N GLU A 34 -1.08 -13.44 8.94
CA GLU A 34 -1.05 -14.05 10.25
C GLU A 34 -1.56 -12.98 11.19
N SER A 35 -2.70 -13.26 11.82
CA SER A 35 -3.27 -12.42 12.85
C SER A 35 -2.21 -12.20 13.93
N GLY A 36 -1.73 -10.95 14.06
CA GLY A 36 -0.67 -10.59 15.01
C GLY A 36 0.74 -10.46 14.42
N GLY A 37 0.89 -10.44 13.10
CA GLY A 37 2.17 -10.13 12.44
C GLY A 37 2.69 -8.71 12.73
N PRO A 38 3.96 -8.42 12.39
CA PRO A 38 4.56 -7.11 12.63
C PRO A 38 3.74 -5.96 12.00
N GLY A 39 3.32 -4.99 12.82
CA GLY A 39 2.60 -3.81 12.34
C GLY A 39 1.10 -3.99 12.15
N GLU A 40 0.53 -5.14 12.51
CA GLU A 40 -0.92 -5.33 12.59
C GLU A 40 -1.56 -4.32 13.57
N ASN A 41 -2.76 -3.86 13.25
CA ASN A 41 -3.48 -2.82 13.98
C ASN A 41 -2.73 -1.47 14.10
N GLY A 42 -1.65 -1.28 13.32
CA GLY A 42 -0.82 -0.09 13.39
C GLY A 42 0.19 -0.11 14.55
N GLU A 43 0.45 -1.27 15.15
CA GLU A 43 1.45 -1.42 16.21
C GLU A 43 2.87 -1.15 15.72
N ALA A 44 3.77 -0.78 16.65
CA ALA A 44 5.15 -0.48 16.31
C ALA A 44 5.93 -1.76 15.93
N VAL A 45 6.67 -1.70 14.82
CA VAL A 45 7.60 -2.78 14.42
C VAL A 45 8.98 -2.52 15.03
N HIS A 46 9.48 -3.51 15.76
CA HIS A 46 10.81 -3.47 16.37
C HIS A 46 11.76 -4.40 15.62
N ASN A 47 12.85 -3.84 15.08
CA ASN A 47 13.95 -4.61 14.50
C ASN A 47 14.91 -5.08 15.58
N ASN A 48 15.59 -6.21 15.34
CA ASN A 48 16.62 -6.69 16.24
C ASN A 48 17.89 -5.84 16.05
N LYS A 49 18.25 -5.06 17.07
CA LYS A 49 19.45 -4.20 17.06
C LYS A 49 20.72 -4.95 17.38
N ASP A 50 20.61 -6.12 18.00
CA ASP A 50 21.74 -6.95 18.39
C ASP A 50 22.24 -7.82 17.23
N ASP A 51 21.45 -7.97 16.17
CA ASP A 51 21.87 -8.58 14.91
C ASP A 51 22.58 -7.53 14.02
N PRO A 52 23.91 -7.64 13.81
CA PRO A 52 24.66 -6.68 13.00
C PRO A 52 24.23 -6.69 11.52
N ALA A 53 23.74 -7.83 10.99
CA ALA A 53 23.26 -7.90 9.63
C ALA A 53 21.94 -7.13 9.47
N GLU A 54 21.06 -7.23 10.46
CA GLU A 54 19.78 -6.51 10.49
C GLU A 54 20.00 -5.00 10.68
N ALA A 55 20.86 -4.61 11.61
CA ALA A 55 21.23 -3.22 11.83
C ALA A 55 21.88 -2.57 10.59
N SER A 56 22.70 -3.32 9.84
CA SER A 56 23.26 -2.84 8.57
C SER A 56 22.17 -2.60 7.52
N LYS A 57 21.23 -3.54 7.36
CA LYS A 57 20.09 -3.41 6.42
C LYS A 57 19.20 -2.22 6.76
N GLU A 58 18.89 -2.01 8.03
CA GLU A 58 18.13 -0.85 8.48
C GLU A 58 18.84 0.47 8.11
N LYS A 59 20.15 0.56 8.40
CA LYS A 59 20.95 1.76 8.09
C LYS A 59 21.04 2.03 6.58
N GLU A 60 21.18 0.98 5.77
CA GLU A 60 21.19 1.08 4.31
C GLU A 60 19.85 1.54 3.76
N GLY A 61 18.74 0.96 4.24
CA GLY A 61 17.38 1.36 3.88
C GLY A 61 17.12 2.84 4.21
N TYR A 62 17.49 3.27 5.41
CA TYR A 62 17.41 4.68 5.81
C TYR A 62 18.27 5.58 4.94
N LYS A 63 19.49 5.17 4.58
CA LYS A 63 20.36 5.97 3.71
C LYS A 63 19.78 6.13 2.31
N LYS A 64 19.08 5.12 1.80
CA LYS A 64 18.56 5.08 0.43
C LYS A 64 17.19 5.74 0.29
N TYR A 65 16.30 5.49 1.24
CA TYR A 65 14.89 5.89 1.16
C TYR A 65 14.46 6.89 2.25
N SER A 66 15.35 7.23 3.19
CA SER A 66 15.08 8.14 4.32
C SER A 66 14.01 7.65 5.31
N PHE A 67 13.65 6.36 5.26
CA PHE A 67 12.79 5.69 6.25
C PHE A 67 13.24 4.25 6.49
N ASN A 68 12.64 3.59 7.49
CA ASN A 68 12.92 2.19 7.82
C ASN A 68 12.30 1.24 6.78
N GLU A 69 12.99 1.07 5.65
CA GLU A 69 12.58 0.11 4.61
C GLU A 69 12.45 -1.30 5.17
N LEU A 70 13.35 -1.70 6.05
CA LEU A 70 13.36 -3.04 6.64
C LEU A 70 12.08 -3.32 7.44
N ALA A 71 11.63 -2.35 8.25
CA ALA A 71 10.36 -2.46 8.96
C ALA A 71 9.19 -2.48 7.96
N SER A 72 9.22 -1.65 6.91
CA SER A 72 8.18 -1.61 5.88
C SER A 72 8.03 -2.95 5.14
N VAL A 73 9.13 -3.67 4.89
CA VAL A 73 9.11 -5.01 4.27
C VAL A 73 8.54 -6.07 5.20
N LYS A 74 8.73 -5.95 6.52
CA LYS A 74 8.18 -6.90 7.50
C LYS A 74 6.68 -6.75 7.71
N ILE A 75 6.12 -5.60 7.35
CA ILE A 75 4.71 -5.31 7.55
C ILE A 75 3.91 -5.91 6.39
N SER A 76 2.84 -6.61 6.73
CA SER A 76 1.89 -7.15 5.76
C SER A 76 1.31 -6.05 4.86
N LEU A 77 1.11 -6.38 3.57
CA LEU A 77 0.40 -5.54 2.61
C LEU A 77 -1.08 -5.38 2.99
N GLU A 78 -1.65 -6.43 3.59
CA GLU A 78 -3.07 -6.56 3.93
C GLU A 78 -3.41 -6.14 5.38
N ARG A 79 -2.51 -5.46 6.08
CA ARG A 79 -2.70 -5.18 7.52
C ARG A 79 -4.00 -4.45 7.85
N ALA A 80 -4.62 -4.82 8.97
CA ALA A 80 -5.76 -4.09 9.50
C ALA A 80 -5.29 -2.83 10.24
N ILE A 81 -6.03 -1.72 10.08
CA ILE A 81 -5.82 -0.49 10.87
C ILE A 81 -7.14 -0.16 11.58
N PRO A 82 -7.12 0.02 12.92
CA PRO A 82 -8.32 0.35 13.68
C PRO A 82 -8.85 1.73 13.27
N ASP A 83 -10.17 1.81 13.08
CA ASP A 83 -10.86 3.04 12.72
C ASP A 83 -11.09 3.92 13.95
N ASN A 84 -10.14 4.80 14.24
CA ASN A 84 -10.20 5.72 15.38
C ASN A 84 -10.99 7.01 15.08
N ARG A 85 -11.78 7.06 13.99
CA ARG A 85 -12.56 8.25 13.64
C ARG A 85 -13.67 8.50 14.68
N PRO A 86 -14.05 9.77 14.93
CA PRO A 86 -15.18 10.09 15.78
C PRO A 86 -16.47 9.42 15.31
N ARG A 87 -17.36 9.06 16.24
CA ARG A 87 -18.64 8.38 15.92
C ARG A 87 -19.49 9.15 14.91
N GLN A 88 -19.43 10.48 14.93
CA GLN A 88 -20.15 11.31 13.95
C GLN A 88 -19.70 11.00 12.52
N CYS A 89 -18.40 10.78 12.29
CA CYS A 89 -17.86 10.42 10.98
C CYS A 89 -18.32 9.03 10.52
N LEU A 90 -18.50 8.09 11.45
CA LEU A 90 -18.99 6.75 11.16
C LEU A 90 -20.47 6.75 10.76
N SER A 91 -21.25 7.73 11.26
CA SER A 91 -22.68 7.88 10.98
C SER A 91 -23.01 8.68 9.71
N LEU A 92 -22.00 9.22 9.02
CA LEU A 92 -22.22 9.96 7.77
C LEU A 92 -22.70 9.02 6.67
N LYS A 93 -23.81 9.40 6.03
CA LYS A 93 -24.33 8.73 4.83
C LYS A 93 -23.94 9.53 3.60
N TYR A 94 -23.39 8.84 2.60
CA TYR A 94 -23.06 9.45 1.32
C TYR A 94 -24.18 9.17 0.30
N PRO A 95 -24.39 10.04 -0.69
CA PRO A 95 -25.29 9.74 -1.80
C PRO A 95 -24.86 8.47 -2.54
N THR A 96 -25.82 7.74 -3.11
CA THR A 96 -25.57 6.50 -3.88
C THR A 96 -24.73 6.75 -5.14
N HIS A 97 -24.86 7.93 -5.72
CA HIS A 97 -24.13 8.35 -6.91
C HIS A 97 -23.03 9.34 -6.54
N LEU A 98 -21.82 8.81 -6.34
CA LEU A 98 -20.61 9.61 -6.21
C LEU A 98 -19.95 9.77 -7.58
N PRO A 99 -19.34 10.93 -7.87
CA PRO A 99 -18.60 11.11 -9.10
C PRO A 99 -17.42 10.14 -9.17
N SER A 100 -17.07 9.68 -10.37
CA SER A 100 -15.83 8.93 -10.58
C SER A 100 -14.65 9.85 -10.27
N THR A 101 -13.67 9.30 -9.56
CA THR A 101 -12.43 10.00 -9.23
C THR A 101 -11.24 9.17 -9.69
N SER A 102 -10.22 9.86 -10.18
CA SER A 102 -8.98 9.24 -10.63
C SER A 102 -7.88 9.54 -9.62
N VAL A 103 -7.23 8.50 -9.13
CA VAL A 103 -6.05 8.62 -8.26
C VAL A 103 -4.81 8.52 -9.15
N VAL A 104 -3.98 9.57 -9.16
CA VAL A 104 -2.72 9.61 -9.90
C VAL A 104 -1.56 9.59 -8.90
N ILE A 105 -0.75 8.55 -8.95
CA ILE A 105 0.39 8.36 -8.05
C ILE A 105 1.67 8.58 -8.85
N ILE A 106 2.41 9.62 -8.47
CA ILE A 106 3.70 9.96 -9.07
C ILE A 106 4.78 9.51 -8.09
N PHE A 107 5.70 8.67 -8.55
CA PHE A 107 6.80 8.16 -7.72
C PHE A 107 8.15 8.45 -8.38
N HIS A 108 9.18 8.68 -7.57
CA HIS A 108 10.56 8.81 -8.04
C HIS A 108 11.49 8.11 -7.04
N ASN A 109 12.09 6.98 -7.47
CA ASN A 109 12.98 6.18 -6.64
C ASN A 109 12.40 5.76 -5.29
N GLU A 110 11.08 5.58 -5.20
CA GLU A 110 10.41 5.06 -4.01
C GLU A 110 10.76 3.58 -3.77
N ALA A 111 10.73 3.16 -2.51
CA ALA A 111 10.87 1.74 -2.20
C ALA A 111 9.62 0.99 -2.65
N TRP A 112 9.82 -0.18 -3.27
CA TRP A 112 8.71 -0.96 -3.83
C TRP A 112 7.71 -1.40 -2.76
N SER A 113 8.18 -1.79 -1.58
CA SER A 113 7.31 -2.14 -0.43
C SER A 113 6.32 -1.01 -0.14
N THR A 114 6.83 0.20 0.01
CA THR A 114 6.01 1.39 0.33
C THR A 114 5.09 1.76 -0.83
N LEU A 115 5.56 1.70 -2.07
CA LEU A 115 4.70 1.95 -3.22
C LEU A 115 3.51 0.98 -3.26
N PHE A 116 3.72 -0.31 -2.99
CA PHE A 116 2.67 -1.33 -3.08
C PHE A 116 1.72 -1.35 -1.87
N THR A 117 2.24 -1.29 -0.64
CA THR A 117 1.43 -1.28 0.59
C THR A 117 0.46 -0.10 0.63
N TYR A 118 0.94 1.10 0.26
CA TYR A 118 0.15 2.33 0.39
C TYR A 118 -0.77 2.59 -0.82
N SER A 119 -0.42 2.13 -2.02
CA SER A 119 -1.14 2.53 -3.24
C SER A 119 -2.27 1.60 -3.62
N ILE A 120 -2.06 0.28 -3.61
CA ILE A 120 -2.97 -0.66 -4.28
C ILE A 120 -3.93 -1.29 -3.28
N HIS A 121 -3.40 -1.86 -2.19
CA HIS A 121 -4.23 -2.56 -1.22
C HIS A 121 -5.10 -1.60 -0.39
N SER A 122 -4.49 -0.51 0.10
CA SER A 122 -5.20 0.52 0.87
C SER A 122 -6.33 1.17 0.07
N PHE A 123 -6.12 1.44 -1.22
CA PHE A 123 -7.17 2.02 -2.08
C PHE A 123 -8.34 1.05 -2.28
N SER A 124 -8.05 -0.22 -2.58
CA SER A 124 -9.08 -1.26 -2.74
C SER A 124 -9.94 -1.39 -1.47
N ALA A 125 -9.30 -1.45 -0.31
CA ALA A 125 -9.99 -1.55 0.98
C ALA A 125 -10.86 -0.31 1.29
N ILE A 126 -10.35 0.90 1.04
CA ILE A 126 -11.09 2.16 1.27
C ILE A 126 -12.29 2.27 0.31
N ALA A 127 -12.08 1.99 -0.99
CA ALA A 127 -13.14 2.04 -1.99
C ALA A 127 -14.27 1.03 -1.68
N THR A 128 -13.90 -0.17 -1.22
CA THR A 128 -14.84 -1.21 -0.81
C THR A 128 -15.61 -0.82 0.45
N GLY A 129 -14.93 -0.28 1.46
CA GLY A 129 -15.56 0.19 2.70
C GLY A 129 -16.55 1.35 2.50
N ILE A 130 -16.36 2.18 1.47
CA ILE A 130 -17.35 3.21 1.08
C ILE A 130 -18.56 2.56 0.37
N PHE A 131 -18.32 1.57 -0.49
CA PHE A 131 -19.36 0.88 -1.25
C PHE A 131 -20.29 0.02 -0.36
N GLU A 132 -19.74 -0.71 0.60
CA GLU A 132 -20.52 -1.56 1.51
C GLU A 132 -21.42 -0.75 2.45
N ARG A 133 -20.94 0.40 2.95
CA ARG A 133 -21.73 1.30 3.81
C ARG A 133 -22.93 1.93 3.11
N ASN A 134 -22.87 2.08 1.78
CA ASN A 134 -23.95 2.66 0.99
C ASN A 134 -25.01 1.62 0.56
N ASN A 135 -24.73 0.31 0.68
CA ASN A 135 -25.66 -0.75 0.25
C ASN A 135 -26.46 -1.40 1.40
N PHE A 136 -26.10 -1.17 2.67
CA PHE A 136 -26.83 -1.72 3.84
C PHE A 136 -27.91 -0.79 4.41
N GLY A 137 -28.31 0.23 3.64
CA GLY A 137 -29.36 1.20 4.02
C GLY A 137 -30.70 0.97 3.32
N GLY A 138 -31.08 -0.28 3.06
CA GLY A 138 -32.41 -0.68 2.59
C GLY A 138 -33.32 -1.06 3.74
#